data_AF-A0A7X1GWU8-F1
#
_entry.id   AF-A0A7X1GWU8-F1
#
_cell.length_a   1.000
_cell.length_b   1.000
_cell.length_c   1.000
_cell.angle_alpha   90.00
_cell.angle_beta   90.00
_cell.angle_gamma   90.00
#
_symmetry.space_group_name_H-M   'P 1'
#
loop_
_entity.id
_entity.type
_entity.pdbx_description
1 polymer ?
#
loop_
_entity_poly.entity_id
_entity_poly.type
_entity_poly.pdbx_seq_one_letter_code
_entity_poly.pdbx_strand_id
1 'polypeptide(L)'
;MMSGIANAQDARLKNITISSTDKKLLVSMEVEGAFTQDVMEAILKGVPADFSFLVKLDRSRRWWSNEELADIEATHTIRYDNLKKEFSVYRSWIDQKPILTPSLAEAQALMTQIEGLAIIDIDQMQKNQQYELRAKAELSQMTLPFYLHYVFYFVSLWDFETDWHSVVFIY
;
A
#
# COMPACT_ATOMS: atom_id res chain seq x y z
N MET A 1 -26.22 11.74 -26.21
CA MET A 1 -24.85 12.08 -25.79
C MET A 1 -24.56 11.24 -24.56
N MET A 2 -23.50 10.43 -24.61
CA MET A 2 -23.23 9.37 -23.63
C MET A 2 -22.88 9.95 -22.27
N SER A 3 -23.67 9.61 -21.25
CA SER A 3 -23.34 9.78 -19.84
C SER A 3 -22.22 8.80 -19.47
N GLY A 4 -21.00 9.29 -19.35
CA GLY A 4 -19.91 8.54 -18.72
C GLY A 4 -20.07 8.64 -17.21
N ILE A 5 -20.81 7.72 -16.61
CA ILE A 5 -20.71 7.47 -15.17
C ILE A 5 -19.35 6.80 -14.99
N ALA A 6 -18.34 7.57 -14.59
CA ALA A 6 -17.12 6.99 -14.05
C ALA A 6 -17.53 6.28 -12.77
N ASN A 7 -17.61 4.95 -12.82
CA ASN A 7 -17.76 4.14 -11.62
C ASN A 7 -16.58 4.46 -10.71
N ALA A 8 -16.85 4.93 -9.49
CA ALA A 8 -15.88 4.81 -8.41
C ALA A 8 -15.60 3.32 -8.27
N GLN A 9 -14.44 2.89 -8.74
CA GLN A 9 -13.99 1.53 -8.58
C GLN A 9 -13.40 1.47 -7.18
N ASP A 10 -14.13 0.85 -6.25
CA ASP A 10 -13.68 0.75 -4.86
C ASP A 10 -12.27 0.14 -4.83
N ALA A 11 -11.37 0.77 -4.07
CA ALA A 11 -9.99 0.33 -3.98
C ALA A 11 -9.95 -1.07 -3.38
N ARG A 12 -9.14 -1.96 -3.94
CA ARG A 12 -9.04 -3.36 -3.49
C ARG A 12 -7.63 -3.91 -3.61
N LEU A 13 -7.28 -4.81 -2.70
CA LEU A 13 -6.07 -5.61 -2.84
C LEU A 13 -6.30 -6.78 -3.79
N LYS A 14 -5.25 -7.09 -4.55
CA LYS A 14 -5.18 -8.18 -5.51
C LYS A 14 -3.82 -8.83 -5.49
N ASN A 15 -3.76 -10.01 -6.10
CA ASN A 15 -2.50 -10.73 -6.35
C ASN A 15 -1.68 -10.97 -5.07
N ILE A 16 -2.36 -11.15 -3.93
CA ILE A 16 -1.71 -11.45 -2.66
C ILE A 16 -1.07 -12.82 -2.78
N THR A 17 0.26 -12.86 -2.73
CA THR A 17 1.04 -14.09 -2.78
C THR A 17 1.97 -14.13 -1.58
N ILE A 18 2.02 -15.32 -0.98
CA ILE A 18 2.89 -15.62 0.15
C ILE A 18 3.98 -16.53 -0.37
N SER A 19 5.23 -16.15 -0.15
CA SER A 19 6.39 -16.96 -0.49
C SER A 19 7.34 -17.04 0.69
N SER A 20 8.19 -18.06 0.69
CA SER A 20 9.20 -18.25 1.72
C SER A 20 10.56 -18.35 1.08
N THR A 21 11.52 -17.61 1.63
CA THR A 21 12.94 -17.91 1.45
C THR A 21 13.42 -18.80 2.60
N ASP A 22 14.67 -19.24 2.60
CA ASP A 22 15.24 -20.01 3.71
C ASP A 22 15.21 -19.26 5.06
N LYS A 23 15.04 -17.93 5.04
CA LYS A 23 15.11 -17.07 6.24
C LYS A 23 13.82 -16.36 6.57
N LYS A 24 13.06 -15.91 5.57
CA LYS A 24 11.93 -15.00 5.77
C LYS A 24 10.67 -15.44 5.04
N LEU A 25 9.53 -15.20 5.68
CA LEU A 25 8.23 -15.14 5.01
C LEU A 25 8.11 -13.81 4.28
N LEU A 26 7.81 -13.86 2.99
CA LEU A 26 7.67 -12.70 2.12
C LEU A 26 6.25 -12.62 1.57
N VAL A 27 5.74 -11.40 1.41
CA VAL A 27 4.43 -11.13 0.83
C VAL A 27 4.55 -10.17 -0.34
N SER A 28 3.84 -10.49 -1.41
CA SER A 28 3.63 -9.57 -2.53
C SER A 28 2.14 -9.32 -2.71
N MET A 29 1.78 -8.10 -3.08
CA MET A 29 0.40 -7.67 -3.29
C MET A 29 0.33 -6.45 -4.19
N GLU A 30 -0.84 -6.18 -4.74
CA GLU A 30 -1.11 -5.04 -5.60
C GLU A 30 -2.44 -4.38 -5.21
N VAL A 31 -2.50 -3.05 -5.29
CA VAL A 31 -3.74 -2.29 -5.10
C VAL A 31 -4.28 -1.84 -6.45
N GLU A 32 -5.56 -2.11 -6.70
CA GLU A 32 -6.31 -1.55 -7.82
C GLU A 32 -7.27 -0.47 -7.30
N GLY A 33 -7.49 0.60 -8.08
CA GLY A 33 -8.46 1.65 -7.74
C GLY A 33 -7.94 2.75 -6.81
N ALA A 34 -6.70 2.68 -6.33
CA ALA A 34 -6.12 3.69 -5.44
C ALA A 34 -5.88 5.07 -6.08
N PHE A 35 -5.65 5.12 -7.40
CA PHE A 35 -5.42 6.36 -8.13
C PHE A 35 -6.69 6.85 -8.82
N THR A 36 -7.60 7.47 -8.05
CA THR A 36 -8.76 8.16 -8.61
C THR A 36 -8.32 9.40 -9.40
N GLN A 37 -9.22 9.97 -10.21
CA GLN A 37 -8.94 11.19 -10.97
C GLN A 37 -8.51 12.34 -10.04
N ASP A 38 -9.18 12.50 -8.91
CA ASP A 38 -8.86 13.56 -7.94
C ASP A 38 -7.46 13.37 -7.35
N VAL A 39 -7.12 12.13 -6.93
CA VAL A 39 -5.79 11.78 -6.41
C VAL A 39 -4.71 12.10 -7.43
N MET A 40 -4.90 11.69 -8.69
CA MET A 40 -3.96 11.99 -9.77
C MET A 40 -3.81 13.50 -10.00
N GLU A 41 -4.91 14.24 -9.98
CA GLU A 41 -4.88 15.68 -10.23
C GLU A 41 -4.08 16.45 -9.17
N ALA A 42 -4.20 16.16 -7.86
CA ALA A 42 -3.38 16.90 -6.90
C ALA A 42 -1.93 16.44 -6.86
N ILE A 43 -1.63 15.16 -7.13
CA ILE A 43 -0.23 14.71 -7.29
C ILE A 43 0.42 15.51 -8.42
N LEU A 44 -0.24 15.65 -9.57
CA LEU A 44 0.26 16.46 -10.69
C LEU A 44 0.33 17.97 -10.39
N LYS A 45 -0.43 18.46 -9.42
CA LYS A 45 -0.30 19.84 -8.89
C LYS A 45 0.84 19.99 -7.87
N GLY A 46 1.56 18.91 -7.57
CA GLY A 46 2.71 18.89 -6.66
C GLY A 46 2.33 18.60 -5.20
N VAL A 47 1.12 18.13 -4.92
CA VAL A 47 0.72 17.66 -3.58
C VAL A 47 1.31 16.27 -3.36
N PRO A 48 2.15 16.06 -2.32
CA PRO A 48 2.69 14.74 -2.01
C PRO A 48 1.60 13.80 -1.49
N ALA A 49 1.71 12.50 -1.81
CA ALA A 49 0.76 11.48 -1.37
C ALA A 49 1.47 10.26 -0.75
N ASP A 50 0.92 9.74 0.35
CA ASP A 50 1.47 8.61 1.10
C ASP A 50 0.46 7.46 1.14
N PHE A 51 0.83 6.28 0.65
CA PHE A 51 -0.01 5.08 0.70
C PHE A 51 0.58 4.13 1.73
N SER A 52 -0.19 3.75 2.74
CA SER A 52 0.22 2.78 3.76
C SER A 52 -0.40 1.41 3.48
N PHE A 53 0.43 0.38 3.59
CA PHE A 53 0.05 -1.02 3.53
C PHE A 53 0.22 -1.60 4.93
N LEU A 54 -0.90 -2.00 5.54
CA LEU A 54 -0.91 -2.60 6.87
C LEU A 54 -1.01 -4.11 6.70
N VAL A 55 -0.03 -4.84 7.23
CA VAL A 55 0.06 -6.30 7.12
C VAL A 55 0.21 -6.90 8.50
N LYS A 56 -0.74 -7.76 8.88
CA LYS A 56 -0.77 -8.50 10.13
C LYS A 56 -0.62 -9.98 9.87
N LEU A 57 0.16 -10.66 10.69
CA LEU A 57 0.32 -12.11 10.67
C LEU A 57 -0.06 -12.68 12.03
N ASP A 58 -1.05 -13.54 12.05
CA ASP A 58 -1.52 -14.22 13.26
C ASP A 58 -1.32 -15.73 13.14
N ARG A 59 -0.88 -16.38 14.22
CA ARG A 59 -0.94 -17.83 14.35
C ARG A 59 -2.30 -18.22 14.94
N SER A 60 -3.04 -19.06 14.20
CA SER A 60 -4.32 -19.60 14.65
C SER A 60 -4.12 -20.61 15.77
N ARG A 61 -4.87 -20.46 16.85
CA ARG A 61 -4.70 -21.29 18.04
C ARG A 61 -6.05 -21.83 18.52
N ARG A 62 -6.13 -23.14 18.75
CA ARG A 62 -7.42 -23.86 18.79
C ARG A 62 -8.20 -23.66 20.11
N TRP A 63 -7.54 -23.27 21.20
CA TRP A 63 -8.12 -23.22 22.56
C TRP A 63 -7.89 -21.87 23.26
N TRP A 64 -7.36 -20.88 22.55
CA TRP A 64 -7.02 -19.56 23.09
C TRP A 64 -7.00 -18.52 21.95
N SER A 65 -6.85 -17.22 22.27
CA SER A 65 -6.81 -16.18 21.24
C SER A 65 -5.67 -16.39 20.24
N ASN A 66 -5.88 -16.02 18.98
CA ASN A 66 -4.80 -15.99 18.00
C ASN A 66 -3.63 -15.16 18.54
N GLU A 67 -2.42 -15.56 18.18
CA GLU A 67 -1.20 -14.86 18.55
C GLU A 67 -0.72 -14.04 17.38
N GLU A 68 -0.66 -12.73 17.57
CA GLU A 68 -0.04 -11.82 16.62
C GLU A 68 1.47 -12.06 16.62
N LEU A 69 2.01 -12.37 15.44
CA LEU A 69 3.43 -12.59 15.21
C LEU A 69 4.11 -11.42 14.53
N ALA A 70 3.36 -10.64 13.74
CA ALA A 70 3.85 -9.42 13.10
C ALA A 70 2.71 -8.43 12.86
N ASP A 71 3.02 -7.14 12.99
CA ASP A 71 2.21 -5.99 12.58
C ASP A 71 3.14 -5.00 11.88
N ILE A 72 3.01 -4.89 10.55
CA ILE A 72 3.93 -4.15 9.69
C ILE A 72 3.17 -3.07 8.94
N GLU A 73 3.71 -1.87 8.98
CA GLU A 73 3.30 -0.76 8.12
C GLU A 73 4.39 -0.47 7.08
N ALA A 74 4.05 -0.63 5.80
CA ALA A 74 4.89 -0.26 4.68
C ALA A 74 4.28 0.95 3.97
N THR A 75 5.01 2.07 3.91
CA THR A 75 4.52 3.33 3.33
C THR A 75 5.23 3.62 2.03
N HIS A 76 4.48 3.93 0.99
CA HIS A 76 4.98 4.46 -0.27
C HIS A 76 4.64 5.95 -0.37
N THR A 77 5.59 6.78 -0.74
CA THR A 77 5.41 8.23 -0.89
C THR A 77 5.70 8.65 -2.32
N ILE A 78 4.76 9.34 -2.96
CA ILE A 78 4.94 9.92 -4.29
C ILE A 78 4.97 11.45 -4.22
N ARG A 79 5.88 12.04 -4.98
CA ARG A 79 6.00 13.49 -5.19
C ARG A 79 6.20 13.79 -6.66
N TYR A 80 5.60 14.86 -7.16
CA TYR A 80 5.82 15.35 -8.52
C TYR A 80 6.59 16.67 -8.51
N ASP A 81 7.73 16.72 -9.19
CA ASP A 81 8.50 17.94 -9.41
C ASP A 81 8.05 18.60 -10.71
N ASN A 82 7.28 19.70 -10.61
CA ASN A 82 6.77 20.45 -11.76
C ASN A 82 7.87 21.07 -12.65
N LEU A 83 9.05 21.37 -12.08
CA LEU A 83 10.15 21.98 -12.83
C LEU A 83 10.87 20.92 -13.66
N LYS A 84 11.13 19.76 -13.08
CA LYS A 84 11.80 18.64 -13.74
C LYS A 84 10.85 17.75 -14.55
N LYS A 85 9.55 17.85 -14.27
CA LYS A 85 8.48 17.00 -14.81
C LYS A 85 8.69 15.51 -14.51
N GLU A 86 9.15 15.21 -13.30
CA GLU A 86 9.47 13.85 -12.85
C GLU A 86 8.76 13.52 -11.53
N PHE A 87 8.38 12.26 -11.38
CA PHE A 87 7.92 11.68 -10.13
C PHE A 87 9.12 11.16 -9.32
N SER A 88 9.00 11.26 -8.01
CA SER A 88 9.88 10.65 -7.03
C SER A 88 9.04 9.74 -6.15
N VAL A 89 9.36 8.44 -6.15
CA VAL A 89 8.65 7.43 -5.35
C VAL A 89 9.60 6.84 -4.32
N TYR A 90 9.27 7.00 -3.05
CA TYR A 90 9.98 6.42 -1.92
C TYR A 90 9.16 5.26 -1.33
N ARG A 91 9.81 4.20 -0.86
CA ARG A 91 9.17 3.03 -0.26
C ARG A 91 9.88 2.70 1.05
N SER A 92 9.19 2.80 2.19
CA SER A 92 9.81 2.77 3.53
C SER A 92 10.48 1.44 3.88
N TRP A 93 10.04 0.34 3.25
CA TRP A 93 10.53 -1.01 3.49
C TRP A 93 11.70 -1.40 2.58
N ILE A 94 12.13 -0.52 1.69
CA ILE A 94 13.30 -0.70 0.83
C ILE A 94 14.37 0.32 1.24
N ASP A 95 15.55 -0.15 1.63
CA ASP A 95 16.69 0.71 1.95
C ASP A 95 17.37 1.23 0.67
N GLN A 96 16.63 2.05 -0.09
CA GLN A 96 17.08 2.65 -1.34
C GLN A 96 16.64 4.11 -1.44
N LYS A 97 17.36 4.87 -2.27
CA LYS A 97 16.95 6.23 -2.63
C LYS A 97 15.59 6.20 -3.35
N PRO A 98 14.84 7.30 -3.32
CA PRO A 98 13.62 7.42 -4.11
C PRO A 98 13.89 7.12 -5.59
N ILE A 99 12.99 6.36 -6.20
CA ILE A 99 13.03 6.02 -7.62
C ILE A 99 12.46 7.22 -8.38
N LEU A 100 13.22 7.71 -9.36
CA LEU A 100 12.82 8.83 -10.20
C LEU A 100 12.30 8.30 -11.54
N THR A 101 11.14 8.78 -11.97
CA THR A 101 10.59 8.44 -13.29
C THR A 101 9.76 9.59 -13.86
N PRO A 102 9.83 9.89 -15.17
CA PRO A 102 8.91 10.81 -15.83
C PRO A 102 7.55 10.17 -16.14
N SER A 103 7.41 8.85 -15.99
CA SER A 103 6.20 8.10 -16.38
C SER A 103 5.21 8.02 -15.22
N LEU A 104 4.00 8.55 -15.42
CA LEU A 104 2.91 8.41 -14.45
C LEU A 104 2.56 6.93 -14.22
N ALA A 105 2.49 6.13 -15.27
CA ALA A 105 2.13 4.72 -15.16
C ALA A 105 3.16 3.93 -14.35
N GLU A 106 4.46 4.25 -14.50
CA GLU A 106 5.52 3.63 -13.71
C GLU A 106 5.45 4.09 -12.24
N ALA A 107 5.23 5.39 -12.00
CA ALA A 107 5.07 5.91 -10.65
C ALA A 107 3.85 5.30 -9.94
N GLN A 108 2.74 5.07 -10.66
CA GLN A 108 1.55 4.39 -10.14
C GLN A 108 1.88 2.94 -9.76
N ALA A 109 2.53 2.18 -10.64
CA ALA A 109 2.94 0.80 -10.35
C ALA A 109 3.85 0.73 -9.11
N LEU A 110 4.84 1.62 -9.00
CA LEU A 110 5.72 1.69 -7.83
C LEU A 110 4.97 2.01 -6.54
N MET A 111 3.89 2.77 -6.61
CA MET A 111 3.05 3.13 -5.47
C MET A 111 2.07 2.02 -5.07
N THR A 112 1.52 1.28 -6.04
CA THR A 112 0.48 0.26 -5.77
C THR A 112 1.01 -1.15 -5.58
N GLN A 113 2.27 -1.43 -5.90
CA GLN A 113 2.83 -2.78 -5.86
C GLN A 113 3.84 -2.97 -4.73
N ILE A 114 3.62 -4.01 -3.95
CA ILE A 114 4.60 -4.57 -3.01
C ILE A 114 5.07 -5.90 -3.57
N GLU A 115 6.39 -6.06 -3.67
CA GLU A 115 7.03 -7.30 -4.13
C GLU A 115 8.02 -7.79 -3.09
N GLY A 116 7.65 -8.85 -2.37
CA GLY A 116 8.56 -9.50 -1.42
C GLY A 116 8.81 -8.72 -0.12
N LEU A 117 7.78 -8.07 0.43
CA LEU A 117 7.84 -7.48 1.77
C LEU A 117 8.11 -8.56 2.81
N ALA A 118 9.20 -8.41 3.57
CA ALA A 118 9.56 -9.32 4.64
C ALA A 118 8.65 -9.16 5.85
N ILE A 119 7.98 -10.25 6.25
CA ILE A 119 7.02 -10.24 7.36
C ILE A 119 7.63 -10.72 8.67
N ILE A 120 8.26 -11.88 8.65
CA ILE A 120 8.85 -12.47 9.85
C ILE A 120 9.98 -13.41 9.44
N ASP A 121 10.94 -13.63 10.35
CA ASP A 121 11.91 -14.69 10.21
C ASP A 121 11.23 -16.06 10.43
N ILE A 122 11.54 -17.01 9.56
CA ILE A 122 10.83 -18.29 9.47
C ILE A 122 11.09 -19.19 10.70
N ASP A 123 12.18 -18.94 11.42
CA ASP A 123 12.54 -19.64 12.66
C ASP A 123 11.61 -19.30 13.83
N GLN A 124 10.90 -18.17 13.75
CA GLN A 124 9.84 -17.80 14.69
C GLN A 124 8.52 -18.53 14.40
N MET A 125 8.39 -19.16 13.23
CA MET A 125 7.22 -19.91 12.82
C MET A 125 7.36 -21.40 13.18
N GLN A 126 6.26 -22.01 13.61
CA GLN A 126 6.15 -23.44 13.85
C GLN A 126 5.57 -24.16 12.63
N LYS A 127 6.16 -25.30 12.28
CA LYS A 127 5.69 -26.20 11.21
C LYS A 127 4.37 -26.87 11.56
N ASN A 128 3.58 -27.18 10.54
CA ASN A 128 2.24 -27.75 10.60
C ASN A 128 1.26 -26.92 11.44
N GLN A 129 1.46 -25.60 11.50
CA GLN A 129 0.53 -24.68 12.15
C GLN A 129 -0.20 -23.83 11.13
N GLN A 130 -1.42 -23.43 11.46
CA GLN A 130 -2.22 -22.55 10.61
C GLN A 130 -1.93 -21.09 10.95
N TYR A 131 -1.75 -20.29 9.92
CA TYR A 131 -1.51 -18.86 9.99
C TYR A 131 -2.57 -18.11 9.19
N GLU A 132 -2.87 -16.90 9.63
CA GLU A 132 -3.74 -15.96 8.95
C GLU A 132 -2.94 -14.69 8.67
N LEU A 133 -2.80 -14.35 7.39
CA LEU A 133 -2.24 -13.08 6.95
C LEU A 133 -3.37 -12.14 6.57
N ARG A 134 -3.45 -10.98 7.22
CA ARG A 134 -4.42 -9.94 6.93
C ARG A 134 -3.71 -8.73 6.38
N ALA A 135 -4.20 -8.18 5.27
CA ALA A 135 -3.63 -6.99 4.66
C ALA A 135 -4.73 -6.00 4.28
N LYS A 136 -4.44 -4.70 4.40
CA LYS A 136 -5.19 -3.61 3.76
C LYS A 136 -4.25 -2.54 3.28
N ALA A 137 -4.71 -1.72 2.34
CA ALA A 137 -4.02 -0.51 1.92
C ALA A 137 -4.92 0.71 2.13
N GLU A 138 -4.32 1.83 2.50
CA GLU A 138 -5.03 3.08 2.73
C GLU A 138 -4.19 4.28 2.27
N LEU A 139 -4.86 5.35 1.91
CA LEU A 139 -4.25 6.66 1.76
C LEU A 139 -3.93 7.20 3.16
N SER A 140 -2.65 7.16 3.54
CA SER A 140 -2.18 7.72 4.81
C SER A 140 -2.14 9.25 4.73
N GLN A 141 -2.40 9.91 5.87
CA GLN A 141 -2.60 11.36 5.95
C GLN A 141 -1.51 12.12 5.19
N MET A 142 -1.88 12.78 4.09
CA MET A 142 -1.00 13.72 3.42
C MET A 142 -0.59 14.80 4.42
N THR A 143 0.70 14.93 4.70
CA THR A 143 1.20 16.06 5.49
C THR A 143 1.06 17.32 4.66
N LEU A 144 -0.10 17.98 4.76
CA LEU A 144 -0.38 19.25 4.12
C LEU A 144 0.57 20.32 4.71
N PRO A 145 1.43 20.95 3.90
CA PRO A 145 2.24 22.07 4.36
C PRO A 145 1.36 23.25 4.80
N PHE A 146 1.69 23.87 5.93
CA PHE A 146 0.88 24.94 6.56
C PHE A 146 0.58 26.16 5.67
N TYR A 147 1.33 26.39 4.59
CA TYR A 147 1.16 27.54 3.68
C TYR A 147 0.12 27.34 2.57
N LEU A 148 -0.57 26.19 2.52
CA LEU A 148 -1.60 25.91 1.53
C LEU A 148 -3.01 26.29 2.04
N HIS A 149 -3.40 27.56 1.88
CA HIS A 149 -4.79 28.01 2.09
C HIS A 149 -5.78 27.60 0.96
N TYR A 150 -5.39 26.72 0.03
CA TYR A 150 -6.15 26.45 -1.21
C TYR A 150 -6.67 25.02 -1.39
N VAL A 151 -6.66 24.17 -0.36
CA VAL A 151 -6.86 22.71 -0.53
C VAL A 151 -8.09 22.16 0.20
N PHE A 152 -8.94 23.01 0.78
CA PHE A 152 -10.15 22.55 1.50
C PHE A 152 -11.17 21.78 0.63
N TYR A 153 -11.09 21.87 -0.70
CA TYR A 153 -11.92 21.05 -1.61
C TYR A 153 -11.46 19.59 -1.73
N PHE A 154 -10.26 19.26 -1.26
CA PHE A 154 -9.58 17.98 -1.46
C PHE A 154 -9.28 17.26 -0.14
N VAL A 155 -10.03 17.51 0.94
CA VAL A 155 -9.80 16.82 2.22
C VAL A 155 -10.82 15.69 2.42
N SER A 156 -12.03 15.83 1.88
CA SER A 156 -13.12 14.86 2.02
C SER A 156 -13.27 13.88 0.85
N LEU A 157 -12.44 13.98 -0.19
CA LEU A 157 -12.49 13.15 -1.40
C LEU A 157 -11.26 12.21 -1.51
N TRP A 158 -10.46 12.14 -0.44
CA TRP A 158 -9.06 11.67 -0.44
C TRP A 158 -8.87 10.54 0.55
N ASP A 159 -9.85 9.65 0.63
CA ASP A 159 -9.90 8.50 1.51
C ASP A 159 -10.16 7.25 0.68
N PHE A 160 -9.16 6.80 -0.08
CA PHE A 160 -9.21 5.39 -0.49
C PHE A 160 -8.70 4.55 0.68
N GLU A 161 -9.49 3.55 1.05
CA GLU A 161 -9.14 2.46 1.93
C GLU A 161 -9.66 1.20 1.27
N THR A 162 -8.85 0.14 1.27
CA THR A 162 -9.30 -1.18 0.88
C THR A 162 -9.87 -1.90 2.09
N ASP A 163 -10.87 -2.76 1.87
CA ASP A 163 -11.24 -3.74 2.89
C ASP A 163 -10.03 -4.59 3.32
N TRP A 164 -10.10 -5.15 4.54
CA TRP A 164 -9.16 -6.16 4.97
C TRP A 164 -9.31 -7.42 4.13
N HIS A 165 -8.22 -7.86 3.52
CA HIS A 165 -8.12 -9.14 2.83
C HIS A 165 -7.34 -10.14 3.68
N SER A 166 -7.90 -11.34 3.85
CA SER A 166 -7.30 -12.42 4.66
C SER A 166 -6.92 -13.61 3.80
N VAL A 167 -5.73 -14.16 4.04
CA VAL A 167 -5.24 -15.41 3.44
C VAL A 167 -4.81 -16.35 4.56
N VAL A 168 -5.42 -17.54 4.60
CA VAL A 168 -5.08 -18.60 5.54
C VAL A 168 -4.17 -19.62 4.88
N PHE A 169 -3.09 -20.00 5.55
CA PHE A 169 -2.12 -20.97 5.04
C PHE A 169 -1.52 -21.82 6.16
N ILE A 170 -0.86 -22.92 5.78
CA ILE A 170 -0.11 -23.79 6.68
C ILE A 170 1.36 -23.66 6.34
N TYR A 171 2.20 -23.43 7.35
CA TYR A 171 3.66 -23.49 7.27
C TYR A 171 4.15 -24.71 8.04
#